data_AF-K2PMV6-F1
#
_entry.id   AF-K2PMV6-F1
#
_cell.length_a   1.000
_cell.length_b   1.000
_cell.length_c   1.000
_cell.angle_alpha   90.00
_cell.angle_beta   90.00
_cell.angle_gamma   90.00
#
_symmetry.space_group_name_H-M   'P 1'
#
loop_
_entity.id
_entity.type
_entity.pdbx_description
1 polymer ?
#
loop_
_entity_poly.entity_id
_entity_poly.type
_entity_poly.pdbx_seq_one_letter_code
_entity_poly.pdbx_strand_id
1 'polypeptide(L)' 'MLFNYNKGRGQNGPKRLLSDYQGILQCDGYSVYDNIGAQPGIVLAGCLVH' A
#
# COMPACT_ATOMS: atom_id res chain seq x y z
N MET A 1 -7.84 0.03 15.86
CA MET A 1 -7.15 1.14 15.17
C MET A 1 -5.67 0.77 15.08
N LEU A 2 -5.12 0.58 13.88
CA LEU A 2 -3.70 0.22 13.67
C LEU A 2 -2.98 1.43 13.07
N PHE A 3 -1.90 1.88 13.71
CA PHE A 3 -1.06 2.98 13.23
C PHE A 3 0.39 2.50 13.11
N ASN A 4 0.89 2.40 11.89
CA ASN A 4 2.26 1.96 11.61
C ASN A 4 3.10 3.14 11.11
N TYR A 5 3.91 3.71 12.00
CA TYR A 5 4.77 4.85 11.68
C TYR A 5 6.09 4.40 11.04
N ASN A 6 6.46 5.04 9.93
CA ASN A 6 7.78 4.90 9.31
C ASN A 6 8.44 6.28 9.22
N LYS A 7 9.70 6.40 9.65
CA LYS A 7 10.47 7.67 9.71
C LYS A 7 10.73 8.29 8.32
N GLY A 8 10.46 7.57 7.23
CA GLY A 8 10.66 8.06 5.87
C GLY A 8 9.56 7.60 4.91
N ARG A 9 9.49 8.23 3.73
CA ARG A 9 8.51 7.90 2.66
C ARG A 9 8.95 6.72 1.78
N GLY A 10 9.78 5.83 2.31
CA GLY A 10 10.33 4.70 1.56
C GLY A 10 9.33 3.55 1.40
N GLN A 11 9.47 2.80 0.30
CA GLN A 11 8.60 1.66 -0.05
C GLN A 11 8.69 0.45 0.90
N ASN A 12 9.70 0.39 1.76
CA ASN A 12 9.98 -0.80 2.57
C ASN A 12 8.98 -1.01 3.71
N GLY A 13 8.45 0.08 4.28
CA GLY A 13 7.44 0.05 5.33
C GLY A 13 6.12 -0.59 4.88
N PRO A 14 5.46 -0.04 3.85
CA PRO A 14 4.21 -0.60 3.34
C PRO A 14 4.41 -2.01 2.75
N LYS A 15 5.55 -2.30 2.09
CA LYS A 15 5.84 -3.64 1.58
C LYS A 15 5.83 -4.70 2.68
N ARG A 16 6.47 -4.43 3.83
CA ARG A 16 6.50 -5.38 4.96
C ARG A 16 5.14 -5.55 5.62
N LEU A 17 4.37 -4.46 5.76
CA LEU A 17 3.05 -4.51 6.37
C LEU A 17 2.04 -5.30 5.52
N LEU A 18 2.15 -5.18 4.19
CA LEU A 18 1.21 -5.75 3.23
C LEU A 18 1.71 -7.04 2.57
N SER A 19 2.80 -7.64 3.07
CA SER A 19 3.40 -8.85 2.47
C SER A 19 2.46 -10.07 2.48
N ASP A 20 1.55 -10.15 3.46
CA ASP A 20 0.56 -11.23 3.60
C ASP A 20 -0.88 -10.76 3.33
N TYR A 21 -1.05 -9.48 2.98
CA TYR A 21 -2.37 -8.91 2.74
C TYR A 21 -2.89 -9.30 1.37
N GLN A 22 -4.16 -9.72 1.30
CA GLN A 22 -4.89 -9.95 0.06
C GLN A 22 -6.23 -9.20 0.13
N GLY A 23 -6.60 -8.53 -0.96
CA GLY A 23 -7.80 -7.71 -1.03
C GLY A 23 -7.58 -6.36 -1.71
N ILE A 24 -8.45 -5.41 -1.40
CA ILE A 24 -8.46 -4.09 -2.01
C ILE A 24 -7.67 -3.12 -1.14
N LEU A 25 -6.57 -2.59 -1.68
CA LEU A 25 -5.76 -1.58 -1.03
C LEU A 25 -6.11 -0.21 -1.62
N GLN A 26 -6.83 0.62 -0.85
CA GLN A 26 -7.10 2.00 -1.24
C GLN A 26 -5.92 2.91 -0.86
N CYS A 27 -5.36 3.61 -1.83
CA CYS A 27 -4.21 4.50 -1.60
C CYS A 27 -4.29 5.78 -2.45
N ASP A 28 -3.61 6.83 -1.99
CA ASP A 28 -3.56 8.18 -2.56
C ASP A 28 -2.77 8.27 -3.90
N GLY A 29 -2.52 7.17 -4.60
CA GLY A 29 -1.84 7.21 -5.90
C GLY A 29 -0.33 7.45 -5.82
N TYR A 30 0.29 7.27 -4.65
CA TYR A 30 1.74 7.28 -4.55
C TYR A 30 2.36 6.11 -5.32
N SER A 31 3.30 6.38 -6.23
CA SER A 31 4.02 5.36 -7.03
C SER A 31 4.74 4.30 -6.19
N VAL A 32 4.92 4.56 -4.90
CA VAL A 32 5.45 3.64 -3.89
C VAL A 32 4.60 2.36 -3.77
N TYR A 33 3.29 2.43 -4.04
CA TYR A 33 2.38 1.30 -3.94
C TYR A 33 2.25 0.48 -5.23
N ASP A 34 2.83 0.94 -6.34
CA ASP A 34 2.74 0.28 -7.65
C ASP A 34 3.32 -1.15 -7.59
N ASN A 35 4.49 -1.30 -6.96
CA ASN A 35 5.12 -2.59 -6.68
C ASN A 35 4.27 -3.51 -5.77
N ILE A 36 3.39 -2.93 -4.94
CA ILE A 36 2.53 -3.68 -4.03
C ILE A 36 1.29 -4.19 -4.76
N GLY A 37 0.72 -3.37 -5.65
CA GLY A 37 -0.37 -3.76 -6.55
C GLY A 37 0.02 -4.76 -7.64
N ALA A 38 1.30 -4.83 -7.99
CA ALA A 38 1.81 -5.86 -8.89
C ALA A 38 1.80 -7.27 -8.27
N GLN A 39 1.59 -7.39 -6.95
CA GLN A 39 1.54 -8.69 -6.29
C GLN A 39 0.19 -9.38 -6.54
N PRO A 40 0.19 -10.67 -6.89
CA PRO A 40 -1.04 -11.42 -7.10
C PRO A 40 -1.87 -11.44 -5.79
N GLY A 41 -3.16 -11.09 -5.88
CA GLY A 41 -4.08 -11.05 -4.74
C GLY A 41 -4.30 -9.67 -4.13
N ILE A 42 -3.59 -8.63 -4.60
CA ILE A 42 -3.83 -7.24 -4.20
C ILE A 42 -4.44 -6.46 -5.37
N VAL A 43 -5.55 -5.79 -5.12
CA VAL A 43 -6.16 -4.85 -6.06
C VAL A 43 -5.94 -3.44 -5.54
N LEU A 44 -5.19 -2.61 -6.27
CA LEU A 44 -5.05 -1.19 -5.93
C LEU A 44 -6.32 -0.44 -6.30
N ALA A 45 -6.94 0.20 -5.32
CA ALA A 45 -7.98 1.20 -5.52
C ALA A 45 -7.35 2.59 -5.35
N GLY A 46 -7.61 3.48 -6.32
CA GLY A 46 -7.27 4.89 -6.17
C GLY A 46 -8.13 5.56 -5.10
N CYS A 47 -7.61 6.63 -4.50
CA CYS A 47 -8.40 7.43 -3.58
C CYS A 47 -9.56 8.11 -4.33
N LEU A 48 -10.77 8.04 -3.76
CA LEU A 48 -11.99 8.64 -4.34
C LEU A 48 -12.05 10.18 -4.22
N VAL A 49 -11.03 10.80 -3.61
CA VAL A 49 -11.06 12.22 -3.18
C VAL A 49 -9.77 12.97 -3.57
N HIS A 50 -8.94 12.42 -4.46
CA HIS A 50 -7.75 13.11 -4.96
C HIS A 50 -8.09 14.07 -6.11
#